data_AF-A0A940IVR7-F1
#
_entry.id   AF-A0A940IVR7-F1
#
_cell.length_a   1.000
_cell.length_b   1.000
_cell.length_c   1.000
_cell.angle_alpha   90.00
_cell.angle_beta   90.00
_cell.angle_gamma   90.00
#
_symmetry.space_group_name_H-M   'P 1'
#
loop_
_entity.id
_entity.type
_entity.pdbx_description
1 polymer ?
#
loop_
_entity_poly.entity_id
_entity_poly.type
_entity_poly.pdbx_seq_one_letter_code
_entity_poly.pdbx_strand_id
1 'polypeptide(L)'
;MAGEVDFKGKGQALRLGVQQELGGGPLSIFGAAAQKHDLSIREVMVGVLAKLAEQFPELEFRHLISLSKKEMNEKLRGFDARLGQALFVESASIRPDGGITEVLDKNGRWRIVLVGG
;
A
#
# COMPACT_ATOMS: atom_id res chain seq x y z
N MET A 1 5.22 25.94 10.64
CA MET A 1 6.32 26.47 11.46
C MET A 1 7.12 25.28 11.94
N ALA A 2 8.23 24.95 11.28
CA ALA A 2 9.09 23.85 11.68
C ALA A 2 10.00 24.35 12.80
N GLY A 3 9.92 23.72 13.97
CA GLY A 3 10.79 24.01 15.10
C GLY A 3 12.24 23.77 14.72
N GLU A 4 13.09 24.73 15.07
CA GLU A 4 14.53 24.68 14.84
C GLU A 4 15.14 23.59 15.73
N VAL A 5 15.38 22.41 15.16
CA VAL A 5 16.01 21.29 15.86
C VAL A 5 17.53 21.53 15.80
N ASP A 6 18.14 21.87 16.94
CA ASP A 6 19.59 22.06 17.03
C ASP A 6 20.32 20.70 17.01
N PHE A 7 20.88 20.35 15.84
CA PHE A 7 21.65 19.13 15.66
C PHE A 7 23.12 19.34 16.07
N LYS A 8 23.51 18.89 17.27
CA LYS A 8 24.91 18.90 17.71
C LYS A 8 25.79 17.97 16.85
N GLY A 9 26.66 18.55 16.01
CA GLY A 9 27.67 17.85 15.22
C GLY A 9 28.25 18.72 14.09
N LYS A 10 29.29 18.27 13.37
CA LYS A 10 29.93 18.99 12.25
C LYS A 10 29.03 19.10 10.98
N GLY A 11 27.72 19.31 11.14
CA GLY A 11 26.74 19.42 10.05
C GLY A 11 26.58 18.16 9.17
N GLN A 12 27.25 17.05 9.49
CA GLN A 12 27.26 15.82 8.68
C GLN A 12 25.86 15.20 8.55
N ALA A 13 25.11 15.13 9.66
CA ALA A 13 23.75 14.57 9.65
C ALA A 13 22.80 15.42 8.79
N LEU A 14 22.91 16.75 8.86
CA LEU A 14 22.12 17.67 8.06
C LEU A 14 22.45 17.51 6.56
N ARG A 15 23.75 17.42 6.23
CA ARG A 15 24.22 17.23 4.84
C ARG A 15 23.76 15.89 4.26
N LEU A 16 23.84 14.81 5.03
CA LEU A 16 23.40 13.47 4.62
C LEU A 16 21.87 13.41 4.44
N GLY A 17 21.11 14.06 5.33
CA GLY A 17 19.65 14.14 5.22
C GLY A 17 19.20 14.88 3.96
N VAL A 18 19.79 16.04 3.67
CA VAL A 18 19.53 16.81 2.45
C VAL A 18 19.91 16.02 1.20
N GLN A 19 21.03 15.29 1.23
CA GLN A 19 21.44 14.42 0.11
C GLN A 19 20.48 13.24 -0.09
N GLN A 20 19.99 12.61 0.98
CA GLN A 20 18.99 11.54 0.87
C GLN A 20 17.66 12.06 0.33
N GLU A 21 17.19 13.22 0.79
CA GLU A 21 15.94 13.83 0.33
C GLU A 21 16.02 14.21 -1.16
N LEU A 22 17.14 14.83 -1.58
CA LEU A 22 17.42 15.12 -2.99
C LEU A 22 17.56 13.85 -3.86
N GLY A 23 18.01 12.74 -3.28
CA GLY A 23 18.14 11.44 -3.94
C GLY A 23 16.83 10.66 -4.11
N GLY A 24 15.68 11.23 -3.72
CA GLY A 24 14.38 10.54 -3.75
C GLY A 24 13.98 9.91 -2.41
N GLY A 25 14.65 10.25 -1.31
CA GLY A 25 14.33 9.80 0.04
C GLY A 25 14.45 8.28 0.19
N PRO A 26 13.53 7.63 0.91
CA PRO A 26 13.54 6.17 1.12
C PRO A 26 13.52 5.34 -0.17
N LEU A 27 13.06 5.91 -1.30
CA LEU A 27 13.05 5.22 -2.59
C LEU A 27 14.46 4.92 -3.10
N SER A 28 15.46 5.72 -2.69
CA SER A 28 16.88 5.52 -3.02
C SER A 28 17.53 4.35 -2.27
N ILE A 29 16.89 3.84 -1.21
CA ILE A 29 17.39 2.74 -0.38
C ILE A 29 17.19 1.40 -1.11
N PHE A 30 16.15 1.30 -1.94
CA PHE A 30 15.88 0.11 -2.72
C PHE A 30 16.76 0.09 -3.98
N GLY A 31 17.60 -0.93 -4.09
CA GLY A 31 18.40 -1.16 -5.29
C GLY A 31 17.51 -1.38 -6.53
N ALA A 32 18.07 -1.15 -7.73
CA ALA A 32 17.34 -1.23 -9.00
C ALA A 32 16.60 -2.57 -9.21
N ALA A 33 17.12 -3.67 -8.65
CA ALA A 33 16.47 -4.98 -8.67
C ALA A 33 15.14 -5.01 -7.88
N ALA A 34 15.09 -4.37 -6.72
CA ALA A 34 13.87 -4.29 -5.89
C ALA A 34 12.83 -3.38 -6.53
N GLN A 35 13.26 -2.27 -7.14
CA GLN A 35 12.36 -1.40 -7.91
C GLN A 35 11.79 -2.11 -9.14
N LYS A 36 12.63 -2.88 -9.85
CA LYS A 36 12.18 -3.68 -11.00
C LYS A 36 11.23 -4.81 -10.59
N HIS A 37 11.44 -5.42 -9.43
CA HIS A 37 10.54 -6.42 -8.86
C HIS A 37 9.14 -5.81 -8.57
N ASP A 38 9.07 -4.64 -7.93
CA ASP A 38 7.82 -3.92 -7.68
C ASP A 38 7.06 -3.60 -8.99
N LEU A 39 7.77 -3.14 -10.03
CA LEU A 39 7.18 -2.95 -11.37
C LEU A 39 6.65 -4.26 -11.97
N SER A 40 7.44 -5.34 -11.88
CA SER A 40 7.07 -6.63 -12.48
C SER A 40 5.81 -7.23 -11.85
N ILE A 41 5.63 -7.08 -10.54
CA ILE A 41 4.44 -7.61 -9.87
C ILE A 41 3.19 -6.85 -10.30
N ARG A 42 3.26 -5.52 -10.44
CA ARG A 42 2.12 -4.73 -10.91
C ARG A 42 1.68 -5.12 -12.32
N GLU A 43 2.64 -5.33 -13.22
CA GLU A 43 2.34 -5.80 -14.58
C GLU A 43 1.66 -7.17 -14.58
N VAL A 44 2.14 -8.09 -13.74
CA VAL A 44 1.51 -9.41 -13.56
C VAL A 44 0.08 -9.28 -13.04
N MET A 45 -0.16 -8.40 -12.07
CA MET A 45 -1.48 -8.18 -11.48
C MET A 45 -2.49 -7.60 -12.48
N VAL A 46 -2.04 -6.69 -13.35
CA VAL A 46 -2.84 -6.19 -14.49
C VAL A 46 -3.18 -7.33 -15.45
N GLY A 47 -2.22 -8.19 -15.78
CA GLY A 47 -2.45 -9.36 -16.63
C GLY A 47 -3.45 -10.35 -16.03
N VAL A 48 -3.37 -10.62 -14.71
CA VAL A 48 -4.32 -11.47 -14.00
C VAL A 48 -5.72 -10.86 -14.04
N LEU A 49 -5.87 -9.56 -13.77
CA LEU A 49 -7.16 -8.88 -13.83
C LEU A 49 -7.79 -8.98 -15.23
N ALA A 50 -7.01 -8.74 -16.29
CA ALA A 50 -7.47 -8.86 -17.66
C ALA A 50 -7.94 -10.28 -17.97
N LYS A 51 -7.21 -11.31 -17.51
CA LYS A 51 -7.59 -12.70 -17.74
C LYS A 51 -8.83 -13.12 -16.96
N LEU A 52 -9.01 -12.61 -15.74
CA LEU A 52 -10.22 -12.83 -14.94
C LEU A 52 -11.46 -12.21 -15.61
N ALA A 53 -11.34 -10.98 -16.14
CA ALA A 53 -12.42 -10.33 -16.85
C ALA A 53 -12.78 -11.06 -18.17
N GLU A 54 -11.79 -11.64 -18.85
CA GLU A 54 -12.03 -12.47 -20.04
C GLU A 54 -12.73 -13.80 -19.71
N GLN A 55 -12.34 -14.45 -18.61
CA GLN A 55 -12.88 -15.75 -18.21
C GLN A 55 -14.25 -15.67 -17.54
N PHE A 56 -14.55 -14.56 -16.86
CA PHE A 56 -15.78 -14.36 -16.09
C PHE A 56 -16.41 -12.99 -16.42
N PRO A 57 -16.92 -12.79 -17.64
CA PRO A 57 -17.44 -11.50 -18.10
C PRO A 57 -18.67 -11.02 -17.32
N GLU A 58 -19.38 -11.91 -16.64
CA GLU A 58 -20.52 -11.61 -15.77
C GLU A 58 -20.14 -11.11 -14.38
N LEU A 59 -18.86 -11.21 -14.00
CA LEU A 59 -18.36 -10.77 -12.70
C LEU A 59 -17.66 -9.42 -12.81
N GLU A 60 -17.89 -8.58 -11.81
CA GLU A 60 -17.23 -7.28 -11.72
C GLU A 60 -15.96 -7.40 -10.88
N PHE A 61 -14.82 -7.02 -11.47
CA PHE A 61 -13.53 -7.02 -10.80
C PHE A 61 -13.01 -5.58 -10.65
N ARG A 62 -12.30 -5.32 -9.54
CA ARG A 62 -11.57 -4.06 -9.35
C ARG A 62 -10.19 -4.31 -8.74
N HIS A 63 -9.30 -3.36 -8.99
CA HIS A 63 -7.96 -3.36 -8.44
C HIS A 63 -7.75 -2.14 -7.53
N LEU A 64 -7.29 -2.40 -6.30
CA LEU A 64 -7.01 -1.38 -5.29
C LEU A 64 -5.51 -1.35 -5.01
N ILE A 65 -4.93 -0.16 -4.98
CA ILE A 65 -3.50 0.01 -4.71
C ILE A 65 -3.23 0.05 -3.21
N SER A 66 -4.20 0.47 -2.40
CA SER A 66 -4.03 0.65 -0.96
C SER A 66 -5.31 0.37 -0.19
N LEU A 67 -5.16 -0.06 1.06
CA LEU A 67 -6.25 -0.30 1.99
C LEU A 67 -6.03 0.51 3.27
N SER A 68 -7.05 1.24 3.73
CA SER A 68 -6.92 2.07 4.92
C SER A 68 -6.98 1.23 6.21
N LYS A 69 -6.22 1.64 7.22
CA LYS A 69 -6.27 0.98 8.54
C LYS A 69 -7.62 1.16 9.23
N LYS A 70 -8.30 2.28 8.95
CA LYS A 70 -9.65 2.53 9.43
C LYS A 70 -10.64 1.48 8.92
N GLU A 71 -10.64 1.20 7.61
CA GLU A 71 -11.50 0.20 6.99
C GLU A 71 -11.23 -1.21 7.56
N MET A 72 -9.97 -1.59 7.72
CA MET A 72 -9.60 -2.87 8.35
C MET A 72 -10.14 -2.96 9.78
N ASN A 73 -9.98 -1.90 10.58
CA ASN A 73 -10.47 -1.86 11.96
C ASN A 73 -12.00 -1.96 12.03
N GLU A 74 -12.73 -1.29 11.14
CA GLU A 74 -14.18 -1.39 11.03
C GLU A 74 -14.63 -2.82 10.70
N LYS A 75 -13.92 -3.47 9.77
CA LYS A 75 -14.20 -4.86 9.41
C LYS A 75 -13.96 -5.81 10.59
N LEU A 76 -12.87 -5.62 11.32
CA LEU A 76 -12.53 -6.40 12.52
C LEU A 76 -13.58 -6.23 13.63
N ARG A 77 -14.07 -5.01 13.87
CA ARG A 77 -15.15 -4.74 14.84
C ARG A 77 -16.47 -5.42 14.47
N GLY A 78 -16.72 -5.61 13.16
CA GLY A 78 -17.85 -6.38 12.68
C GLY A 78 -17.83 -7.86 13.07
N PHE A 79 -16.66 -8.40 13.43
CA PHE A 79 -16.53 -9.77 13.95
C PHE A 79 -16.56 -9.80 15.48
N ASP A 80 -15.81 -8.90 16.14
CA ASP A 80 -15.76 -8.78 17.59
C ASP A 80 -15.46 -7.32 17.99
N ALA A 81 -16.28 -6.76 18.87
CA ALA A 81 -16.18 -5.37 19.32
C ALA A 81 -14.85 -5.01 20.00
N ARG A 82 -14.05 -6.00 20.43
CA ARG A 82 -12.73 -5.83 21.05
C ARG A 82 -11.60 -5.71 20.02
N LEU A 83 -11.83 -6.07 18.76
CA LEU A 83 -10.83 -5.98 17.68
C LEU A 83 -10.85 -4.59 17.03
N GLY A 84 -9.79 -4.22 16.31
CA GLY A 84 -9.75 -2.96 15.54
C GLY A 84 -9.78 -1.67 16.38
N GLN A 85 -9.19 -1.67 17.58
CA GLN A 85 -9.28 -0.55 18.53
C GLN A 85 -8.28 0.58 18.24
N ALA A 86 -7.11 0.24 17.71
CA ALA A 86 -5.99 1.16 17.62
C ALA A 86 -5.86 1.80 16.22
N LEU A 87 -5.95 3.13 16.17
CA LEU A 87 -5.59 3.95 15.02
C LEU A 87 -4.83 5.19 15.54
N PHE A 88 -3.49 5.15 15.50
CA PHE A 88 -2.64 6.23 15.99
C PHE A 88 -2.41 7.34 14.95
N VAL A 89 -2.50 6.98 13.67
CA VAL A 89 -2.35 7.89 12.53
C VAL A 89 -3.57 7.70 11.65
N GLU A 90 -4.36 8.76 11.46
CA GLU A 90 -5.63 8.68 10.73
C GLU A 90 -5.47 8.28 9.27
N SER A 91 -4.37 8.73 8.64
CA SER A 91 -4.02 8.41 7.24
C SER A 91 -3.31 7.07 7.07
N ALA A 92 -3.16 6.26 8.12
CA ALA A 92 -2.47 4.98 8.04
C ALA A 92 -3.14 4.05 7.02
N SER A 93 -2.34 3.51 6.11
CA SER A 93 -2.77 2.57 5.07
C SER A 93 -1.69 1.52 4.82
N ILE A 94 -2.10 0.39 4.24
CA ILE A 94 -1.21 -0.64 3.70
C ILE A 94 -1.27 -0.56 2.18
N ARG A 95 -0.12 -0.61 1.54
CA ARG A 95 0.04 -0.60 0.09
C ARG A 95 0.87 -1.82 -0.32
N PRO A 96 0.23 -2.96 -0.63
CA PRO A 96 0.94 -4.10 -1.19
C PRO A 96 1.57 -3.71 -2.52
N ASP A 97 2.77 -4.20 -2.81
CA ASP A 97 3.56 -3.84 -4.00
C ASP A 97 2.77 -4.07 -5.30
N GLY A 98 2.07 -5.20 -5.36
CA GLY A 98 1.17 -5.59 -6.44
C GLY A 98 -0.29 -5.18 -6.26
N GLY A 99 -0.66 -4.51 -5.17
CA GLY A 99 -2.04 -4.14 -4.87
C GLY A 99 -2.96 -5.33 -4.52
N ILE A 100 -4.27 -5.09 -4.58
CA ILE A 100 -5.32 -5.99 -4.13
C ILE A 100 -6.37 -6.10 -5.23
N THR A 101 -6.71 -7.32 -5.64
CA THR A 101 -7.78 -7.57 -6.59
C THR A 101 -9.01 -8.08 -5.87
N GLU A 102 -10.16 -7.51 -6.20
CA GLU A 102 -11.45 -7.85 -5.60
C GLU A 102 -12.49 -8.18 -6.68
N VAL A 103 -13.46 -9.02 -6.31
CA VAL A 103 -14.64 -9.36 -7.11
C VAL A 103 -15.92 -9.00 -6.36
N LEU A 104 -16.92 -8.50 -7.06
CA LEU A 104 -18.24 -8.23 -6.48
C LEU A 104 -19.02 -9.54 -6.30
N ASP A 105 -19.44 -9.85 -5.07
CA ASP A 105 -20.30 -10.99 -4.80
C ASP A 105 -21.78 -10.70 -5.09
N LYS A 106 -22.60 -11.76 -5.12
CA LYS A 106 -24.06 -11.67 -5.35
C LYS A 106 -24.82 -10.86 -4.29
N ASN A 107 -24.20 -10.56 -3.15
CA ASN A 107 -24.77 -9.74 -2.09
C ASN A 107 -24.32 -8.27 -2.19
N GLY A 108 -23.67 -7.87 -3.30
CA GLY A 108 -23.12 -6.52 -3.48
C GLY A 108 -21.90 -6.22 -2.61
N ARG A 109 -21.15 -7.25 -2.17
CA ARG A 109 -19.95 -7.07 -1.35
C ARG A 109 -18.69 -7.42 -2.13
N TRP A 110 -17.73 -6.51 -2.12
CA TRP A 110 -16.39 -6.75 -2.66
C TRP A 110 -15.64 -7.80 -1.84
N ARG A 111 -15.06 -8.78 -2.53
CA ARG A 111 -14.32 -9.92 -1.97
C ARG A 111 -12.91 -9.92 -2.52
N ILE A 112 -11.93 -9.91 -1.64
CA ILE A 112 -10.52 -10.03 -2.00
C ILE A 112 -10.28 -11.43 -2.57
N VAL A 113 -9.72 -11.50 -3.78
CA VAL A 113 -9.36 -12.75 -4.47
C VAL A 113 -7.85 -12.90 -4.62
N LEU A 114 -7.10 -11.80 -4.62
CA LEU A 114 -5.65 -11.80 -4.72
C LEU A 114 -5.05 -10.58 -4.03
N VAL A 115 -3.93 -10.78 -3.34
CA VAL A 115 -3.08 -9.71 -2.81
C VAL A 115 -1.68 -9.94 -3.37
N GLY A 116 -1.18 -8.99 -4.15
CA GLY A 116 0.18 -9.01 -4.69
C GLY A 116 1.13 -8.34 -3.71
N GLY A 117 2.01 -9.12 -3.08
CA GLY A 117 3.02 -8.63 -2.14
C GLY A 117 4.42 -9.06 -2.52
#